data_AF-A0A1Z4I1Y8-F1
#
_entry.id   AF-A0A1Z4I1Y8-F1
#
_cell.length_a   1.000
_cell.length_b   1.000
_cell.length_c   1.000
_cell.angle_alpha   90.00
_cell.angle_beta   90.00
_cell.angle_gamma   90.00
#
_symmetry.space_group_name_H-M   'P 1'
#
loop_
_entity.id
_entity.type
_entity.pdbx_description
1 polymer ?
#
loop_
_entity_poly.entity_id
_entity_poly.type
_entity_poly.pdbx_seq_one_letter_code
_entity_poly.pdbx_strand_id
1 'polypeptide(L)'
;MLGKSSWVSVQKVRYLQHYEVFTDFSVQPTNDKCIDNGCSLEVTQLLIQNELWWSLALEANGEDDRLMANLQATARTVFNTYQEVKLLATDSYAYPHWLGLCIAN
;
A
#
# COMPACT_ATOMS: atom_id res chain seq x y z
N MET A 1 -24.79 -12.31 18.74
CA MET A 1 -24.16 -11.68 19.92
C MET A 1 -22.91 -10.98 19.45
N LEU A 2 -22.86 -9.65 19.47
CA LEU A 2 -21.62 -8.91 19.26
C LEU A 2 -20.76 -9.13 20.51
N GLY A 3 -19.72 -9.97 20.40
CA GLY A 3 -18.78 -10.19 21.50
C GLY A 3 -18.17 -8.87 21.97
N LYS A 4 -17.78 -8.80 23.24
CA LYS A 4 -17.17 -7.61 23.87
C LYS A 4 -16.14 -6.98 22.93
N SER A 5 -16.44 -5.82 22.35
CA SER A 5 -15.50 -5.07 21.53
C SER A 5 -14.44 -4.47 22.46
N SER A 6 -13.25 -5.05 22.50
CA SER A 6 -12.08 -4.42 23.10
C SER A 6 -11.49 -3.42 22.12
N TRP A 7 -11.16 -2.22 22.62
CA TRP A 7 -10.35 -1.29 21.86
C TRP A 7 -8.93 -1.85 21.73
N VAL A 8 -8.39 -1.84 20.52
CA VAL A 8 -7.03 -2.29 20.21
C VAL A 8 -6.18 -1.05 19.95
N SER A 9 -5.11 -0.87 20.73
CA SER A 9 -4.16 0.21 20.48
C SER A 9 -3.27 -0.16 19.29
N VAL A 10 -3.16 0.76 18.32
CA VAL A 10 -2.34 0.59 17.11
C VAL A 10 -1.49 1.83 16.95
N GLN A 11 -0.17 1.68 16.91
CA GLN A 11 0.71 2.76 16.47
C GLN A 11 0.93 2.62 14.97
N LYS A 12 0.76 3.72 14.22
CA LYS A 12 0.87 3.73 12.76
C LYS A 12 1.88 4.77 12.31
N VAL A 13 2.83 4.36 11.48
CA VAL A 13 3.72 5.25 10.72
C VAL A 13 3.46 5.02 9.23
N ARG A 14 3.35 6.10 8.46
CA ARG A 14 3.05 6.04 7.04
C ARG A 14 4.09 6.80 6.22
N TYR A 15 4.54 6.15 5.16
CA TYR A 15 5.35 6.74 4.09
C TYR A 15 4.54 6.73 2.79
N LEU A 16 4.60 7.83 2.04
CA LEU A 16 3.87 8.00 0.80
C LEU A 16 4.84 8.55 -0.25
N GLN A 17 4.91 7.90 -1.39
CA GLN A 17 5.65 8.36 -2.56
C GLN A 17 4.68 8.47 -3.74
N HIS A 18 4.65 9.63 -4.38
CA HIS A 18 3.90 9.82 -5.62
C HIS A 18 4.78 9.52 -6.82
N TYR A 19 4.19 8.90 -7.84
CA TYR A 19 4.85 8.64 -9.12
C TYR A 19 4.01 9.23 -10.25
N GLU A 20 4.65 9.95 -11.15
CA GLU A 20 4.09 10.34 -12.43
C GLU A 20 4.33 9.21 -13.45
N VAL A 21 3.33 8.94 -14.29
CA VAL A 21 3.42 7.93 -15.35
C VAL A 21 3.28 8.63 -16.70
N PHE A 22 4.32 8.60 -17.52
CA PHE A 22 4.33 9.29 -18.81
C PHE A 22 3.60 8.48 -19.90
N THR A 23 3.46 9.06 -21.08
CA THR A 23 2.78 8.43 -22.23
C THR A 23 3.47 7.16 -22.72
N ASP A 24 4.78 7.07 -22.54
CA ASP A 24 5.61 5.89 -22.84
C ASP A 24 5.64 4.85 -21.70
N PHE A 25 4.83 5.05 -20.65
CA PHE A 25 4.79 4.26 -19.42
C PHE A 25 6.07 4.30 -18.59
N SER A 26 7.00 5.22 -18.86
CA SER A 26 8.06 5.51 -17.91
C SER A 26 7.47 6.10 -16.62
N VAL A 27 8.09 5.76 -15.49
CA VAL A 27 7.61 6.13 -14.16
C VAL A 27 8.70 6.90 -13.43
N GLN A 28 8.38 8.08 -12.90
CA GLN A 28 9.32 8.90 -12.13
C GLN A 28 8.71 9.30 -10.79
N PRO A 29 9.48 9.29 -9.68
CA PRO A 29 9.02 9.82 -8.41
C PRO A 29 8.82 11.34 -8.52
N THR A 30 7.75 11.84 -7.94
CA THR A 30 7.46 13.28 -7.84
C THR A 30 7.16 13.68 -6.39
N ASN A 31 7.43 14.94 -6.08
CA ASN A 31 7.05 15.58 -4.82
C ASN A 31 5.72 16.35 -4.96
N ASP A 32 5.09 16.30 -6.14
CA ASP A 32 3.81 16.95 -6.36
C ASP A 32 2.72 16.28 -5.54
N LYS A 33 1.94 17.12 -4.86
CA LYS A 33 0.85 16.66 -3.98
C LYS A 33 -0.41 16.26 -4.76
N CYS A 34 -0.49 16.66 -6.03
CA CYS A 34 -1.57 16.33 -6.94
C CYS A 34 -0.93 15.71 -8.18
N ILE A 35 -1.26 14.45 -8.45
CA ILE A 35 -0.78 13.71 -9.62
C ILE A 35 -1.98 13.44 -10.53
N ASP A 36 -2.02 14.15 -11.65
CA ASP A 36 -3.14 14.05 -12.60
C ASP A 36 -3.07 12.77 -13.44
N ASN A 37 -1.89 12.16 -13.61
CA ASN A 37 -1.71 10.91 -14.31
C ASN A 37 -0.53 10.13 -13.70
N GLY A 38 -0.84 9.25 -12.76
CA GLY A 38 0.19 8.64 -11.95
C GLY A 38 -0.32 7.57 -10.99
N CYS A 39 0.50 7.26 -9.99
CA CYS A 39 0.15 6.32 -8.93
C CYS A 39 0.87 6.70 -7.64
N SER A 40 0.17 6.63 -6.52
CA SER A 40 0.77 6.73 -5.18
C SER A 40 1.18 5.34 -4.71
N LEU A 41 2.32 5.25 -4.03
CA LEU A 41 2.77 4.08 -3.27
C LEU A 41 2.75 4.45 -1.78
N GLU A 42 1.94 3.75 -1.00
CA GLU A 42 1.90 3.87 0.46
C GLU A 42 2.57 2.66 1.10
N VAL A 43 3.54 2.90 1.99
CA VAL A 43 4.06 1.91 2.94
C VAL A 43 3.61 2.33 4.33
N THR A 44 2.87 1.46 5.00
CA THR A 44 2.40 1.69 6.36
C THR A 44 3.00 0.64 7.28
N GLN A 45 3.63 1.10 8.37
CA GLN A 45 4.07 0.29 9.49
C GLN A 45 3.03 0.36 10.61
N LEU A 46 2.71 -0.79 11.20
CA LEU A 46 1.73 -0.92 12.27
C LEU A 46 2.37 -1.67 13.44
N LEU A 47 2.28 -1.13 14.65
CA LEU A 47 2.68 -1.81 15.88
C LEU A 47 1.44 -2.07 16.73
N ILE A 48 1.16 -3.35 16.98
CA ILE A 48 0.05 -3.83 17.81
C ILE A 48 0.60 -4.84 18.79
N GLN A 49 0.31 -4.68 20.09
CA GLN A 49 0.76 -5.62 21.14
C GLN A 49 2.25 -5.97 21.05
N ASN A 50 3.09 -4.99 20.69
CA ASN A 50 4.54 -5.14 20.50
C ASN A 50 4.98 -5.97 19.28
N GLU A 51 4.05 -6.33 18.39
CA GLU A 51 4.29 -6.99 17.11
C GLU A 51 4.25 -6.01 15.94
N LEU A 52 5.25 -6.12 15.05
CA LEU A 52 5.44 -5.23 13.92
C LEU A 52 4.82 -5.80 12.65
N TRP A 53 3.97 -5.01 11.98
CA TRP A 53 3.30 -5.36 10.74
C TRP A 53 3.53 -4.28 9.69
N TRP A 54 3.41 -4.69 8.42
CA TRP A 54 3.56 -3.80 7.27
C TRP A 54 2.41 -4.00 6.30
N SER A 55 1.96 -2.91 5.69
CA SER A 55 1.07 -2.94 4.54
C SER A 55 1.65 -2.10 3.41
N LEU A 56 1.44 -2.56 2.19
CA LEU A 56 1.78 -1.86 0.96
C LEU A 56 0.49 -1.60 0.18
N ALA A 57 0.33 -0.39 -0.35
CA ALA A 57 -0.80 -0.05 -1.22
C ALA A 57 -0.33 0.77 -2.41
N LEU A 58 -0.95 0.53 -3.57
CA LEU A 58 -0.82 1.36 -4.75
C LEU A 58 -2.20 1.93 -5.11
N GLU A 59 -2.25 3.22 -5.39
CA GLU A 59 -3.48 3.93 -5.78
C GLU A 59 -3.21 4.75 -7.04
N ALA A 60 -3.83 4.37 -8.15
CA ALA A 60 -3.68 5.05 -9.42
C ALA A 60 -4.58 6.29 -9.50
N ASN A 61 -4.06 7.34 -10.12
CA ASN A 61 -4.76 8.59 -10.44
C ASN A 61 -4.69 8.84 -11.95
N GLY A 62 -5.76 9.40 -12.51
CA GLY A 62 -5.89 9.75 -13.92
C GLY A 62 -7.26 9.48 -14.48
N GLU A 63 -7.39 9.64 -15.79
CA GLU A 63 -8.61 9.26 -16.53
C GLU A 63 -8.89 7.76 -16.37
N ASP A 64 -10.17 7.37 -16.45
CA ASP A 64 -10.63 5.99 -16.18
C ASP A 64 -9.89 4.93 -17.01
N ASP A 65 -9.57 5.25 -18.26
CA ASP A 65 -8.84 4.37 -19.19
C ASP A 65 -7.33 4.27 -18.88
N ARG A 66 -6.79 5.18 -18.07
CA ARG A 66 -5.39 5.23 -17.64
C ARG A 66 -5.15 4.52 -16.31
N LEU A 67 -6.17 4.37 -15.44
CA LEU A 67 -6.00 3.88 -14.06
C LEU A 67 -5.25 2.54 -13.99
N MET A 68 -5.69 1.55 -14.76
CA MET A 68 -5.05 0.22 -14.76
C MET A 68 -3.62 0.28 -15.30
N ALA A 69 -3.39 1.08 -16.35
CA ALA A 69 -2.07 1.20 -16.95
C ALA A 69 -1.08 1.88 -16.01
N ASN A 70 -1.51 2.95 -15.32
CA ASN A 70 -0.70 3.64 -14.31
C ASN A 70 -0.37 2.71 -13.13
N LEU A 71 -1.37 1.98 -12.62
CA LEU A 71 -1.17 1.00 -11.54
C LEU A 71 -0.12 -0.05 -11.92
N GLN A 72 -0.24 -0.64 -13.12
CA GLN A 72 0.68 -1.68 -13.60
C GLN A 72 2.08 -1.14 -13.87
N ALA A 73 2.20 0.04 -14.48
CA ALA A 73 3.49 0.65 -14.78
C ALA A 73 4.27 0.94 -13.48
N THR A 74 3.60 1.52 -12.49
CA THR A 74 4.22 1.82 -11.19
C THR A 74 4.54 0.53 -10.42
N ALA A 75 3.61 -0.43 -10.35
CA ALA A 75 3.87 -1.71 -9.68
C ALA A 75 5.07 -2.44 -10.30
N ARG A 76 5.16 -2.52 -11.64
CA ARG A 76 6.31 -3.13 -12.34
C ARG A 76 7.61 -2.39 -12.00
N THR A 77 7.61 -1.06 -12.03
CA THR A 77 8.81 -0.28 -11.73
C THR A 77 9.29 -0.49 -10.29
N VAL A 78 8.37 -0.44 -9.33
CA VAL A 78 8.71 -0.58 -7.90
C VAL A 78 9.17 -2.01 -7.58
N PHE A 79 8.44 -3.03 -8.03
CA PHE A 79 8.77 -4.42 -7.71
C PHE A 79 9.94 -5.00 -8.51
N ASN A 80 10.29 -4.40 -9.65
CA ASN A 80 11.53 -4.76 -10.34
C ASN A 80 12.76 -4.18 -9.63
N THR A 81 12.64 -3.00 -9.01
CA THR A 81 13.76 -2.33 -8.34
C THR A 81 13.95 -2.77 -6.88
N TYR A 82 12.88 -3.19 -6.20
CA TYR A 82 12.93 -3.69 -4.82
C TYR A 82 12.84 -5.23 -4.76
N GLN A 83 13.95 -5.88 -4.39
CA GLN A 83 14.07 -7.35 -4.35
C GLN A 83 14.22 -7.94 -2.93
N GLU A 84 14.24 -7.10 -1.89
CA GLU A 84 14.59 -7.52 -0.52
C GLU A 84 13.50 -8.38 0.15
N VAL A 85 12.23 -8.14 -0.18
CA VAL A 85 11.10 -8.87 0.41
C VAL A 85 10.15 -9.35 -0.68
N LYS A 86 9.87 -10.65 -0.70
CA LYS A 86 8.87 -11.25 -1.57
C LYS A 86 7.48 -11.05 -0.97
N LEU A 87 6.62 -10.34 -1.68
CA LEU A 87 5.21 -10.20 -1.31
C LEU A 87 4.43 -11.44 -1.76
N LEU A 88 3.92 -12.21 -0.81
CA LEU A 88 3.11 -13.39 -1.09
C LEU A 88 1.63 -13.02 -1.01
N ALA A 89 0.83 -13.48 -1.97
CA ALA A 89 -0.61 -13.26 -1.97
C ALA A 89 -1.30 -13.87 -0.72
N THR A 90 -0.72 -14.92 -0.14
CA THR A 90 -1.18 -15.53 1.11
C THR A 90 -1.05 -14.60 2.32
N ASP A 91 -0.15 -13.62 2.25
CA ASP A 91 0.08 -12.62 3.31
C ASP A 91 -0.65 -11.30 3.01
N SER A 92 -1.55 -11.30 2.02
CA SER A 92 -2.37 -10.15 1.66
C SER A 92 -3.73 -10.23 2.35
N TYR A 93 -3.92 -9.39 3.36
CA TYR A 93 -5.12 -9.40 4.19
C TYR A 93 -5.85 -8.06 4.12
N ALA A 94 -7.18 -8.12 4.08
CA ALA A 94 -8.00 -6.96 4.41
C ALA A 94 -7.90 -6.67 5.92
N TYR A 95 -8.10 -5.41 6.29
CA TYR A 95 -7.99 -4.92 7.67
C TYR A 95 -8.72 -5.78 8.72
N PRO A 96 -9.97 -6.25 8.50
CA PRO A 96 -10.66 -7.08 9.49
C PRO A 96 -9.99 -8.43 9.75
N HIS A 97 -9.47 -9.09 8.70
CA HIS A 97 -8.80 -10.37 8.85
C HIS A 97 -7.46 -10.21 9.58
N TRP A 98 -6.66 -9.22 9.17
CA TRP A 98 -5.41 -8.88 9.83
C TRP A 98 -5.62 -8.58 11.32
N LEU A 99 -6.60 -7.75 11.66
CA LEU A 99 -6.88 -7.40 13.05
C LEU A 99 -7.24 -8.65 13.88
N GLY A 100 -7.98 -9.60 13.29
CA GLY A 100 -8.28 -10.89 13.91
C GLY A 100 -7.03 -11.71 14.24
N LEU A 101 -6.03 -11.72 13.35
CA LEU A 101 -4.74 -12.37 13.61
C LEU A 101 -3.96 -11.66 14.73
N CYS A 102 -3.99 -10.33 14.78
CA CYS A 102 -3.25 -9.55 15.78
C CYS A 102 -3.78 -9.67 17.20
N ILE A 103 -5.07 -9.98 17.38
CA ILE A 103 -5.73 -10.02 18.71
C ILE A 103 -6.05 -11.43 19.19
N ALA A 104 -5.85 -12.44 18.34
CA ALA A 104 -6.05 -13.85 18.68
C ALA A 104 -4.80 -14.51 19.29
N ASN A 105 -3.66 -13.79 19.30
CA ASN A 105 -2.42 -14.20 19.95
C ASN A 105 -2.37 -13.72 21.40
#